data_AF-A0A7Y3EYG1-F1
#
_entry.id   AF-A0A7Y3EYG1-F1
#
_cell.length_a   1.000
_cell.length_b   1.000
_cell.length_c   1.000
_cell.angle_alpha   90.00
_cell.angle_beta   90.00
_cell.angle_gamma   90.00
#
_symmetry.space_group_name_H-M   'P 1'
#
loop_
_entity.id
_entity.type
_entity.pdbx_description
1 polymer ?
#
loop_
_entity_poly.entity_id
_entity_poly.type
_entity_poly.pdbx_seq_one_letter_code
_entity_poly.pdbx_strand_id
1 'polypeptide(L)'
;MTISPITSSISATTPEQTKTDGISKTEQNFADFITSSIKEVNQAQINGDRAIEDLYTGKAENLHDVMISVEQADLSLRMLVQVRNKALQAYEEIMRMQV
;
A
#
# COMPACT_ATOMS: atom_id res chain seq x y z
N MET A 1 20.27 -13.91 -61.28
CA MET A 1 19.55 -13.74 -60.00
C MET A 1 18.06 -13.73 -60.30
N THR A 2 17.35 -14.79 -59.93
CA THR A 2 15.91 -14.98 -60.19
C THR A 2 15.10 -14.30 -59.10
N ILE A 3 14.20 -13.40 -59.50
CA ILE A 3 13.23 -12.74 -58.62
C ILE A 3 12.00 -13.65 -58.46
N SER A 4 11.77 -14.13 -57.23
CA SER A 4 10.60 -14.94 -56.88
C SER A 4 9.33 -14.08 -56.79
N PRO A 5 8.15 -14.64 -57.15
CA PRO A 5 6.89 -13.90 -57.22
C PRO A 5 6.14 -13.83 -55.88
N ILE A 6 5.24 -12.86 -55.87
CA ILE A 6 4.28 -12.46 -54.84
C ILE A 6 3.39 -13.64 -54.42
N THR A 7 3.33 -13.92 -53.12
CA THR A 7 2.24 -14.71 -52.52
C THR A 7 1.45 -13.78 -51.60
N SER A 8 0.39 -13.22 -52.16
CA SER A 8 -0.71 -12.64 -51.39
C SER A 8 -1.68 -13.76 -51.06
N SER A 9 -1.64 -14.28 -49.84
CA SER A 9 -2.74 -15.02 -49.25
C SER A 9 -3.11 -14.37 -47.93
N ILE A 10 -4.11 -13.51 -48.03
CA ILE A 10 -5.03 -13.05 -46.99
C ILE A 10 -5.23 -14.05 -45.83
N SER A 11 -5.03 -13.56 -44.61
CA SER A 11 -5.69 -14.11 -43.41
C SER A 11 -5.85 -13.02 -42.37
N ALA A 12 -7.12 -12.79 -42.03
CA ALA A 12 -7.66 -12.33 -40.75
C ALA A 12 -7.04 -11.08 -40.09
N THR A 13 -7.69 -9.94 -40.36
CA THR A 13 -8.38 -9.11 -39.36
C THR A 13 -7.83 -9.11 -37.92
N THR A 14 -7.22 -7.97 -37.57
CA THR A 14 -7.06 -7.36 -36.23
C THR A 14 -5.94 -7.88 -35.34
N PRO A 15 -4.95 -7.00 -35.05
CA PRO A 15 -4.74 -6.63 -33.66
C PRO A 15 -4.46 -5.11 -33.57
N GLU A 16 -5.51 -4.30 -33.42
CA GLU A 16 -5.30 -3.00 -32.77
C GLU A 16 -5.20 -3.28 -31.28
N GLN A 17 -3.98 -3.60 -30.84
CA GLN A 17 -3.61 -3.61 -29.44
C GLN A 17 -3.81 -2.21 -28.89
N THR A 18 -4.97 -2.01 -28.27
CA THR A 18 -5.17 -0.94 -27.30
C THR A 18 -4.17 -1.20 -26.19
N LYS A 19 -3.12 -0.36 -26.13
CA LYS A 19 -2.21 -0.30 -25.00
C LYS A 19 -3.03 -0.02 -23.74
N THR A 20 -3.34 -1.06 -22.98
CA THR A 20 -3.70 -0.95 -21.57
C THR A 20 -2.43 -0.76 -20.75
N ASP A 21 -1.79 0.40 -20.91
CA ASP A 21 -0.85 0.94 -19.93
C ASP A 21 -1.67 1.43 -18.73
N GLY A 22 -2.06 0.51 -17.84
CA GLY A 22 -2.86 0.90 -16.68
C GLY A 22 -3.17 -0.16 -15.64
N ILE A 23 -2.72 -1.41 -15.79
CA ILE A 23 -3.00 -2.48 -14.80
C ILE A 23 -1.74 -3.32 -14.54
N SER A 24 -0.57 -2.69 -14.38
CA SER A 24 0.66 -3.44 -14.06
C SER A 24 1.56 -2.75 -13.01
N LYS A 25 0.97 -1.91 -12.16
CA LYS A 25 1.65 -1.39 -10.95
C LYS A 25 0.83 -1.50 -9.66
N THR A 26 -0.33 -2.17 -9.70
CA THR A 26 -1.27 -2.22 -8.57
C THR A 26 -1.22 -3.53 -7.80
N GLU A 27 -0.21 -4.38 -8.04
CA GLU A 27 0.13 -5.45 -7.09
C GLU A 27 1.15 -4.94 -6.08
N GLN A 28 0.84 -3.85 -5.35
CA GLN A 28 1.42 -3.78 -4.01
C GLN A 28 0.82 -4.96 -3.25
N ASN A 29 1.65 -5.98 -3.01
CA ASN A 29 1.28 -7.15 -2.26
C ASN A 29 0.61 -6.68 -0.96
N PHE A 30 -0.53 -7.24 -0.60
CA PHE A 30 -1.22 -6.88 0.65
C PHE A 30 -0.28 -7.00 1.86
N ALA A 31 0.66 -7.95 1.83
CA ALA A 31 1.71 -8.06 2.83
C ALA A 31 2.67 -6.85 2.85
N ASP A 32 3.02 -6.31 1.69
CA ASP A 32 3.86 -5.10 1.57
C ASP A 32 3.10 -3.85 2.05
N PHE A 33 1.80 -3.77 1.78
CA PHE A 33 0.94 -2.71 2.31
C PHE A 33 0.91 -2.76 3.84
N ILE A 34 0.58 -3.91 4.44
CA ILE A 34 0.57 -4.08 5.90
C ILE A 34 1.94 -3.76 6.50
N THR A 35 3.02 -4.25 5.89
CA THR A 35 4.40 -3.98 6.34
C THR A 35 4.73 -2.49 6.30
N SER A 36 4.29 -1.80 5.25
CA SER A 36 4.49 -0.35 5.11
C SER A 36 3.67 0.43 6.13
N SER A 37 2.41 0.05 6.37
CA SER A 37 1.57 0.68 7.40
C SER A 37 2.12 0.49 8.81
N ILE A 38 2.69 -0.68 9.12
CA ILE A 38 3.35 -0.92 10.41
C ILE A 38 4.56 0.01 10.58
N LYS A 39 5.38 0.18 9.54
CA LYS A 39 6.52 1.11 9.55
C LYS A 39 6.05 2.55 9.73
N GLU A 40 4.97 2.94 9.08
CA GLU A 40 4.39 4.28 9.18
C GLU A 40 3.88 4.57 10.60
N VAL A 41 3.16 3.62 11.22
CA VAL A 41 2.72 3.74 12.62
C VAL A 41 3.92 3.83 13.57
N ASN A 42 4.97 3.04 13.35
CA ASN A 42 6.19 3.12 14.15
C ASN A 42 6.88 4.49 14.01
N GLN A 43 6.96 5.02 12.78
CA GLN A 43 7.50 6.35 12.53
C GLN A 43 6.66 7.44 13.20
N ALA A 44 5.33 7.32 13.16
CA ALA A 44 4.42 8.24 13.83
C ALA A 44 4.62 8.24 15.35
N GLN A 45 4.81 7.07 15.98
CA GLN A 45 5.16 6.99 17.41
C GLN A 45 6.49 7.69 17.72
N ILE A 46 7.55 7.37 16.98
CA ILE A 46 8.88 7.98 17.19
C ILE A 46 8.82 9.51 17.03
N ASN A 47 8.04 9.99 16.07
CA ASN A 47 7.85 11.41 15.86
C ASN A 47 7.09 12.06 17.03
N GLY A 48 6.04 11.40 17.54
CA GLY A 48 5.32 11.84 18.73
C GLY A 48 6.23 11.92 19.96
N ASP A 49 7.05 10.89 20.18
CA ASP A 49 8.00 10.85 21.30
C ASP A 49 9.05 11.97 21.21
N ARG A 50 9.62 12.20 20.02
CA ARG A 50 10.54 13.33 19.79
C ARG A 50 9.87 14.67 19.99
N ALA A 51 8.65 14.83 19.49
CA ALA A 51 7.90 16.06 19.64
C ALA A 51 7.60 16.36 21.12
N ILE A 52 7.32 15.32 21.92
CA ILE A 52 7.19 15.42 23.37
C ILE A 52 8.53 15.81 24.03
N GLU A 53 9.65 15.21 23.62
CA GLU A 53 10.99 15.53 24.11
C GLU A 53 11.41 16.98 23.78
N ASP A 54 11.14 17.44 22.56
CA ASP A 54 11.39 18.82 22.12
C ASP A 54 10.52 19.83 22.91
N LEU A 55 9.33 19.43 23.33
CA LEU A 55 8.47 20.18 24.25
C LEU A 55 9.10 20.34 25.63
N TYR A 56 9.55 19.25 26.24
CA TYR A 56 10.18 19.28 27.56
C TYR A 56 11.51 20.03 27.57
N THR A 57 12.26 20.00 26.45
CA THR A 57 13.52 20.73 26.30
C THR A 57 13.34 22.21 25.94
N GLY A 58 12.09 22.68 25.79
CA GLY A 58 11.77 24.07 25.47
C GLY A 58 12.05 24.49 24.03
N LYS A 59 12.29 23.53 23.13
CA LYS A 59 12.52 23.75 21.69
C LYS A 59 11.25 23.71 20.86
N ALA A 60 10.17 23.12 21.37
CA ALA A 60 8.90 23.10 20.66
C ALA A 60 8.18 24.45 20.80
N GLU A 61 8.03 25.16 19.69
CA GLU A 61 7.26 26.39 19.63
C GLU A 61 5.74 26.14 19.66
N ASN A 62 5.28 24.92 19.34
CA ASN A 62 3.85 24.60 19.20
C ASN A 62 3.46 23.31 19.93
N LEU A 63 3.00 23.45 21.18
CA LEU A 63 2.36 22.38 21.97
C LEU A 63 1.22 21.68 21.20
N HIS A 64 0.52 22.43 20.35
CA HIS A 64 -0.61 21.94 19.55
C HIS A 64 -0.18 20.88 18.53
N ASP A 65 0.94 21.09 17.84
CA ASP A 65 1.43 20.16 16.82
C ASP A 65 1.89 18.83 17.43
N VAL A 66 2.43 18.88 18.65
CA VAL A 66 2.81 17.68 19.40
C VAL A 66 1.57 16.87 19.78
N MET A 67 0.56 17.54 20.32
CA MET A 67 -0.72 16.90 20.68
C MET A 67 -1.35 16.22 19.45
N ILE A 68 -1.38 16.91 18.30
CA ILE A 68 -1.89 16.35 17.04
C ILE A 68 -1.09 15.13 16.61
N SER A 69 0.25 15.21 16.66
CA SER A 69 1.12 14.11 16.25
C SER A 69 0.91 12.87 17.12
N VAL A 70 0.73 13.06 18.43
CA VAL A 70 0.45 11.97 19.38
C VAL A 70 -0.93 11.36 19.12
N GLU A 71 -1.96 12.17 18.93
CA GLU A 71 -3.30 11.67 18.59
C GLU A 71 -3.33 10.92 17.26
N GLN A 72 -2.62 11.44 16.24
CA GLN A 72 -2.50 10.77 14.96
C GLN A 72 -1.83 9.40 15.11
N ALA A 73 -0.76 9.31 15.91
CA ALA A 73 -0.07 8.04 16.17
C ALA A 73 -0.99 7.03 16.87
N ASP A 74 -1.75 7.45 17.88
CA ASP A 74 -2.71 6.58 18.58
C ASP A 74 -3.85 6.11 17.66
N LEU A 75 -4.44 7.01 16.88
CA LEU A 75 -5.49 6.66 15.91
C LEU A 75 -5.00 5.66 14.87
N SER A 76 -3.80 5.90 14.32
CA SER A 76 -3.19 5.03 13.32
C SER A 76 -2.90 3.64 13.87
N LEU A 77 -2.44 3.55 15.12
CA LEU A 77 -2.24 2.28 15.82
C LEU A 77 -3.56 1.53 16.00
N ARG A 78 -4.62 2.21 16.46
CA ARG A 78 -5.95 1.58 16.62
C ARG A 78 -6.48 1.03 15.31
N MET A 79 -6.35 1.79 14.21
CA MET A 79 -6.73 1.33 12.88
C MET A 79 -5.93 0.09 12.47
N LEU A 80 -4.61 0.08 12.67
CA LEU A 80 -3.76 -1.07 12.36
C LEU A 80 -4.20 -2.33 13.11
N VAL A 81 -4.55 -2.22 14.39
CA VAL A 81 -5.05 -3.34 15.19
C VAL A 81 -6.37 -3.87 14.62
N GLN A 82 -7.28 -2.99 14.18
CA GLN A 82 -8.52 -3.42 13.54
C GLN A 82 -8.26 -4.15 12.22
N VAL A 83 -7.36 -3.64 11.39
CA VAL A 83 -6.95 -4.29 10.13
C VAL A 83 -6.35 -5.66 10.40
N ARG A 84 -5.44 -5.77 11.39
CA ARG A 84 -4.88 -7.05 11.85
C ARG A 84 -5.98 -8.04 12.24
N ASN A 85 -6.92 -7.60 13.06
CA ASN A 85 -8.02 -8.46 13.52
C ASN A 85 -8.91 -8.91 12.34
N LYS A 86 -9.18 -8.01 11.37
CA LYS A 86 -9.98 -8.35 10.19
C LYS A 86 -9.25 -9.33 9.27
N ALA A 87 -7.93 -9.18 9.11
CA ALA A 87 -7.11 -10.11 8.35
C ALA A 87 -7.09 -11.51 8.98
N LEU A 88 -6.97 -11.59 10.31
CA LEU A 88 -7.06 -12.86 11.04
C LEU A 88 -8.44 -13.51 10.90
N GLN A 89 -9.52 -12.74 11.02
CA GLN A 89 -10.88 -13.25 10.81
C GLN A 89 -11.08 -13.78 9.38
N ALA A 90 -10.56 -13.07 8.37
CA ALA A 90 -10.65 -13.52 6.98
C ALA A 90 -9.89 -14.84 6.78
N TYR A 91 -8.72 -14.99 7.41
CA TYR A 91 -7.98 -16.24 7.39
C TYR A 91 -8.75 -17.39 8.08
N GLU A 92 -9.32 -17.14 9.26
CA GLU A 92 -10.15 -18.12 9.97
C GLU A 92 -11.39 -18.54 9.17
N GLU A 93 -12.04 -17.61 8.48
CA GLU A 93 -13.23 -17.89 7.67
C GLU A 93 -12.91 -18.80 6.49
N ILE A 94 -11.79 -18.55 5.80
CA ILE A 94 -11.32 -19.42 4.69
C ILE A 94 -11.07 -20.84 5.19
N MET A 95 -10.49 -20.99 6.39
CA MET A 95 -10.25 -22.30 7.00
C MET A 95 -11.55 -23.04 7.35
N ARG A 96 -12.60 -22.31 7.77
CA ARG A 96 -13.93 -22.89 8.06
C ARG A 96 -14.71 -23.32 6.82
N MET A 97 -14.39 -22.79 5.64
CA MET A 97 -15.04 -23.20 4.39
C MET A 97 -14.53 -24.55 3.84
N GLN A 98 -13.34 -25.01 4.26
CA GLN A 98 -12.70 -26.22 3.73
C GLN A 98 -12.97 -27.50 4.52
N VAL A 99 -13.82 -27.46 5.56
CA VAL A 99 -14.24 -28.65 6.31
C VAL A 99 -15.63 -29.15 5.90
#